data_AF-K7LV09-F1
#
_entry.id   AF-K7LV09-F1
#
_cell.length_a   1.000
_cell.length_b   1.000
_cell.length_c   1.000
_cell.angle_alpha   90.00
_cell.angle_beta   90.00
_cell.angle_gamma   90.00
#
_symmetry.space_group_name_H-M   'P 1'
#
loop_
_entity.id
_entity.type
_entity.pdbx_description
1 polymer ?
#
loop_
_entity_poly.entity_id
_entity_poly.type
_entity_poly.pdbx_seq_one_letter_code
_entity_poly.pdbx_strand_id
1 'polypeptide(L)'
;MVLQAASFPIAKEGKSGVSLRYTTMFGVSLSDTLKSDFSFSSLTCKREFQQKIGPLRVQSVATTTPGVTKASPEGKKTLRKGSLATAKALAETGKWHVIMTCRDFLKAERAAKSAGIAKEIVSLDSVRQFVDNFRQSGRPLDVLVCNAAVYLPTAREPTYTADGFELSVGTNHLGHFLLSRLLLEDLNKSDYPSKWLIIVGSITGNTNTLAGNVPPKANLGDLRGLAGGLNGLNTSAMIDGGSFDGTKAYKDSKVCNMFTMQEFHRRYHEETGITFASLYPGCIATTGLFREHIDPSLTKSGVYWSWNAASASFENQLSQEASDADKACKVWEISEKLTGLA
;
A
#
# COMPACT_ATOMS: atom_id res chain seq x y z
N MET A 1 -11.95 15.39 -5.11
CA MET A 1 -10.53 15.05 -4.87
C MET A 1 -10.30 13.54 -4.99
N VAL A 2 -9.13 13.12 -5.48
CA VAL A 2 -8.68 11.71 -5.45
C VAL A 2 -7.60 11.54 -4.39
N LEU A 3 -7.79 10.58 -3.49
CA LEU A 3 -6.77 10.15 -2.54
C LEU A 3 -6.15 8.83 -2.98
N GLN A 4 -4.83 8.77 -3.11
CA GLN A 4 -4.12 7.56 -3.53
C GLN A 4 -3.06 7.12 -2.52
N ALA A 5 -3.25 5.93 -1.94
CA ALA A 5 -2.26 5.29 -1.09
C ALA A 5 -1.13 4.65 -1.91
N ALA A 6 0.12 5.03 -1.63
CA ALA A 6 1.30 4.57 -2.32
C ALA A 6 2.35 3.98 -1.35
N SER A 7 2.93 2.83 -1.73
CA SER A 7 4.16 2.31 -1.11
C SER A 7 5.29 2.38 -2.13
N PHE A 8 6.46 2.88 -1.71
CA PHE A 8 7.66 2.92 -2.55
C PHE A 8 8.74 1.97 -1.99
N PRO A 9 9.13 0.89 -2.69
CA PRO A 9 10.10 -0.09 -2.16
C PRO A 9 11.50 0.52 -2.02
N ILE A 10 12.14 0.37 -0.85
CA ILE A 10 13.53 0.81 -0.60
C ILE A 10 14.47 0.02 -1.51
N ALA A 11 15.22 0.70 -2.37
CA ALA A 11 16.38 0.10 -3.03
C ALA A 11 17.60 0.39 -2.15
N LYS A 12 18.24 -0.64 -1.59
CA LYS A 12 19.59 -0.52 -1.03
C LYS A 12 20.59 -0.56 -2.19
N GLU A 13 21.34 0.51 -2.40
CA GLU A 13 22.58 0.46 -3.20
C GLU A 13 23.66 -0.22 -2.36
N GLY A 14 23.91 -1.51 -2.59
CA GLY A 14 25.09 -2.21 -2.08
C GLY A 14 26.23 -2.08 -3.06
N LYS A 15 27.23 -1.25 -2.74
CA LYS A 15 28.50 -1.16 -3.47
C LYS A 15 29.22 -2.51 -3.42
N SER A 16 29.76 -2.94 -4.56
CA SER A 16 30.67 -4.08 -4.70
C SER A 16 31.99 -3.81 -3.97
N GLY A 17 32.42 -4.78 -3.16
CA GLY A 17 33.73 -4.83 -2.51
C GLY A 17 34.20 -6.28 -2.47
N VAL A 18 35.34 -6.53 -3.13
CA VAL A 18 35.94 -7.83 -3.43
C VAL A 18 36.73 -8.38 -2.22
N SER A 19 36.57 -9.70 -1.99
CA SER A 19 37.54 -10.69 -1.46
C SER A 19 38.29 -10.47 -0.13
N LEU A 20 38.15 -11.40 0.82
CA LEU A 20 39.15 -12.47 1.08
C LEU A 20 38.58 -13.50 2.08
N ARG A 21 38.80 -14.79 1.83
CA ARG A 21 38.49 -15.91 2.75
C ARG A 21 39.62 -16.07 3.77
N TYR A 22 39.30 -16.40 5.03
CA TYR A 22 40.11 -17.29 5.87
C TYR A 22 39.22 -18.04 6.86
N THR A 23 39.47 -19.35 6.98
CA THR A 23 38.78 -20.33 7.83
C THR A 23 39.75 -20.81 8.90
N THR A 24 39.36 -20.87 10.18
CA THR A 24 39.79 -21.84 11.24
C THR A 24 39.12 -21.44 12.57
N MET A 25 38.25 -22.25 13.20
CA MET A 25 38.45 -23.41 14.10
C MET A 25 38.49 -23.05 15.61
N PHE A 26 37.46 -23.56 16.32
CA PHE A 26 37.36 -23.99 17.74
C PHE A 26 37.59 -23.03 18.93
N GLY A 27 36.71 -23.13 19.95
CA GLY A 27 37.09 -22.94 21.36
C GLY A 27 36.10 -22.28 22.34
N VAL A 28 35.13 -23.06 22.84
CA VAL A 28 34.62 -23.16 24.24
C VAL A 28 34.51 -21.92 25.18
N SER A 29 33.26 -21.63 25.56
CA SER A 29 32.63 -21.33 26.88
C SER A 29 33.34 -20.49 27.98
N LEU A 30 32.61 -19.52 28.57
CA LEU A 30 32.18 -19.53 30.00
C LEU A 30 31.23 -18.36 30.32
N SER A 31 30.47 -18.56 31.40
CA SER A 31 29.31 -17.81 31.91
C SER A 31 29.66 -16.46 32.56
N ASP A 32 28.67 -15.57 32.72
CA ASP A 32 28.14 -15.17 34.03
C ASP A 32 27.05 -14.08 33.93
N THR A 33 26.06 -14.21 34.80
CA THR A 33 24.85 -13.39 34.91
C THR A 33 24.96 -12.56 36.19
N LEU A 34 24.63 -11.27 36.22
CA LEU A 34 24.03 -10.60 37.39
C LEU A 34 23.52 -9.18 37.06
N LYS A 35 22.44 -8.81 37.77
CA LYS A 35 21.52 -7.68 37.62
C LYS A 35 22.06 -6.33 38.13
N SER A 36 21.50 -5.22 37.64
CA SER A 36 21.23 -4.03 38.47
C SER A 36 20.19 -3.09 37.83
N ASP A 37 19.14 -2.78 38.60
CA ASP A 37 18.08 -1.80 38.32
C ASP A 37 18.59 -0.35 38.44
N PHE A 38 18.01 0.59 37.67
CA PHE A 38 17.95 2.01 38.05
C PHE A 38 16.66 2.66 37.55
N SER A 39 15.93 3.25 38.50
CA SER A 39 14.78 4.15 38.34
C SER A 39 15.25 5.60 38.46
N PHE A 40 14.70 6.52 37.67
CA PHE A 40 14.69 7.95 38.01
C PHE A 40 13.42 8.66 37.49
N SER A 41 12.79 9.40 38.38
CA SER A 41 11.56 10.18 38.19
C SER A 41 11.84 11.64 37.83
N SER A 42 10.91 12.21 37.04
CA SER A 42 10.42 13.60 37.03
C SER A 42 11.42 14.76 36.90
N LEU A 43 11.19 15.65 35.92
CA LEU A 43 11.19 17.11 36.11
C LEU A 43 10.62 17.82 34.87
N THR A 44 9.65 18.70 35.13
CA THR A 44 8.91 19.54 34.20
C THR A 44 9.63 20.87 34.00
N CYS A 45 9.69 21.43 32.78
CA CYS A 45 9.89 22.87 32.59
C CYS A 45 9.35 23.35 31.22
N LYS A 46 8.42 24.31 31.25
CA LYS A 46 7.97 25.12 30.11
C LYS A 46 8.85 26.37 30.00
N ARG A 47 9.17 26.81 28.77
CA ARG A 47 9.37 28.24 28.44
C ARG A 47 9.24 28.49 26.93
N GLU A 48 8.36 29.41 26.57
CA GLU A 48 8.17 29.97 25.24
C GLU A 48 9.25 31.02 24.92
N PHE A 49 9.60 31.16 23.64
CA PHE A 49 10.21 32.38 23.11
C PHE A 49 9.72 32.61 21.67
N GLN A 50 9.01 33.73 21.46
CA GLN A 50 8.69 34.27 20.14
C GLN A 50 9.80 35.23 19.70
N GLN A 51 10.22 35.17 18.43
CA GLN A 51 10.78 36.33 17.73
C GLN A 51 10.48 36.28 16.23
N LYS A 52 9.83 37.35 15.75
CA LYS A 52 9.53 37.69 14.35
C LYS A 52 10.77 38.27 13.66
N ILE A 53 11.08 37.86 12.42
CA ILE A 53 11.74 38.73 11.41
C ILE A 53 11.19 38.36 10.01
N GLY A 54 10.78 39.38 9.25
CA GLY A 54 10.23 39.33 7.89
C GLY A 54 11.27 39.29 6.75
N PRO A 55 10.85 39.39 5.49
CA PRO A 55 11.34 38.54 4.39
C PRO A 55 12.43 39.18 3.51
N LEU A 56 13.21 38.34 2.82
CA LEU A 56 14.09 38.75 1.71
C LEU A 56 13.97 37.80 0.51
N ARG A 57 13.77 38.39 -0.67
CA ARG A 57 13.74 37.76 -2.00
C ARG A 57 15.13 37.91 -2.63
N VAL A 58 15.69 36.83 -3.18
CA VAL A 58 16.88 36.91 -4.05
C VAL A 58 16.66 36.04 -5.29
N GLN A 59 16.74 36.64 -6.47
CA GLN A 59 16.95 35.99 -7.76
C GLN A 59 18.44 36.09 -8.11
N SER A 60 19.01 35.03 -8.69
CA SER A 60 20.17 35.16 -9.59
C SER A 60 20.08 34.10 -10.70
N VAL A 61 20.41 34.57 -11.90
CA VAL A 61 20.43 33.91 -13.22
C VAL A 61 21.89 33.90 -13.70
N ALA A 62 22.27 32.90 -14.52
CA ALA A 62 23.38 32.86 -15.52
C ALA A 62 24.21 31.55 -15.41
N THR A 63 24.74 30.88 -16.43
CA THR A 63 24.74 30.99 -17.91
C THR A 63 25.37 29.70 -18.49
N THR A 64 24.95 29.36 -19.72
CA THR A 64 25.41 28.42 -20.80
C THR A 64 26.88 27.90 -20.80
N THR A 65 27.32 26.78 -21.44
CA THR A 65 26.98 26.06 -22.70
C THR A 65 27.79 24.71 -22.78
N PRO A 66 27.59 23.81 -23.79
CA PRO A 66 27.70 22.33 -23.65
C PRO A 66 28.83 21.60 -24.44
N GLY A 67 28.99 20.27 -24.24
CA GLY A 67 29.79 19.39 -25.13
C GLY A 67 29.83 17.88 -24.80
N VAL A 68 28.99 17.08 -25.50
CA VAL A 68 29.21 15.76 -26.13
C VAL A 68 29.80 14.53 -25.37
N THR A 69 28.90 13.58 -25.10
CA THR A 69 28.90 12.07 -25.08
C THR A 69 30.19 11.21 -25.07
N LYS A 70 30.15 10.17 -24.20
CA LYS A 70 30.29 8.72 -24.59
C LYS A 70 29.66 7.79 -23.53
N ALA A 71 28.98 6.74 -24.00
CA ALA A 71 28.13 5.81 -23.25
C ALA A 71 28.82 4.49 -22.84
N SER A 72 28.26 3.78 -21.83
CA SER A 72 28.02 2.31 -21.73
C SER A 72 28.14 1.79 -20.28
N PRO A 73 27.44 0.72 -19.82
CA PRO A 73 26.24 0.06 -20.34
C PRO A 73 25.08 -0.03 -19.32
N GLU A 74 23.94 -0.42 -19.89
CA GLU A 74 22.65 -0.73 -19.30
C GLU A 74 22.69 -1.70 -18.10
N GLY A 75 22.25 -1.22 -16.94
CA GLY A 75 21.59 -2.06 -15.94
C GLY A 75 20.10 -1.77 -15.99
N LYS A 76 19.27 -2.72 -16.46
CA LYS A 76 17.80 -2.62 -16.44
C LYS A 76 17.31 -2.46 -14.99
N LYS A 77 17.19 -1.21 -14.52
CA LYS A 77 16.52 -0.86 -13.26
C LYS A 77 15.02 -0.80 -13.52
N THR A 78 14.31 -1.92 -13.36
CA THR A 78 12.85 -1.97 -13.43
C THR A 78 12.25 -1.29 -12.20
N LEU A 79 12.03 0.03 -12.28
CA LEU A 79 11.33 0.77 -11.23
C LEU A 79 9.83 0.48 -11.35
N ARG A 80 9.29 -0.38 -10.48
CA ARG A 80 7.85 -0.67 -10.39
C ARG A 80 7.11 0.59 -9.86
N LYS A 81 6.68 1.47 -10.78
CA LYS A 81 6.06 2.79 -10.52
C LYS A 81 4.51 2.78 -10.49
N GLY A 82 3.88 1.65 -10.16
CA GLY A 82 2.42 1.50 -10.31
C GLY A 82 1.61 2.63 -9.65
N SER A 83 1.95 3.01 -8.42
CA SER A 83 1.30 4.14 -7.73
C SER A 83 1.50 5.48 -8.46
N LEU A 84 2.74 5.78 -8.84
CA LEU A 84 3.11 7.04 -9.47
C LEU A 84 2.44 7.23 -10.83
N ALA A 85 2.24 6.14 -11.59
CA ALA A 85 1.57 6.18 -12.89
C ALA A 85 0.10 6.60 -12.77
N THR A 86 -0.65 6.05 -11.80
CA THR A 86 -2.03 6.47 -11.53
C THR A 86 -2.10 7.92 -11.11
N ALA A 87 -1.25 8.36 -10.18
CA ALA A 87 -1.23 9.75 -9.73
C ALA A 87 -0.92 10.71 -10.88
N LYS A 88 0.03 10.34 -11.74
CA LYS A 88 0.41 11.11 -12.93
C LYS A 88 -0.75 11.23 -13.91
N ALA A 89 -1.37 10.11 -14.28
CA ALA A 89 -2.45 10.12 -15.26
C ALA A 89 -3.66 10.93 -14.77
N LEU A 90 -4.04 10.78 -13.49
CA LEU A 90 -5.09 11.61 -12.88
C LEU A 90 -4.70 13.09 -12.87
N ALA A 91 -3.44 13.39 -12.55
CA ALA A 91 -2.91 14.75 -12.53
C ALA A 91 -2.99 15.42 -13.90
N GLU A 92 -2.60 14.71 -14.96
CA GLU A 92 -2.55 15.20 -16.34
C GLU A 92 -3.93 15.52 -16.92
N THR A 93 -5.01 14.90 -16.40
CA THR A 93 -6.37 15.27 -16.82
C THR A 93 -6.77 16.70 -16.45
N GLY A 94 -6.10 17.32 -15.47
CA GLY A 94 -6.49 18.62 -14.90
C GLY A 94 -7.79 18.62 -14.08
N LYS A 95 -8.59 17.55 -14.13
CA LYS A 95 -9.89 17.43 -13.44
C LYS A 95 -9.75 17.09 -11.96
N TRP A 96 -8.66 16.42 -11.59
CA TRP A 96 -8.48 15.88 -10.25
C TRP A 96 -7.40 16.61 -9.46
N HIS A 97 -7.76 17.02 -8.24
CA HIS A 97 -6.77 17.20 -7.20
C HIS A 97 -6.39 15.84 -6.63
N VAL A 98 -5.12 15.46 -6.75
CA VAL A 98 -4.60 14.17 -6.31
C VAL A 98 -3.78 14.38 -5.04
N ILE A 99 -4.12 13.68 -3.97
CA ILE A 99 -3.30 13.55 -2.77
C ILE A 99 -2.59 12.21 -2.83
N MET A 100 -1.27 12.21 -2.84
CA MET A 100 -0.45 11.01 -2.79
C MET A 100 -0.01 10.76 -1.34
N THR A 101 -0.46 9.67 -0.73
CA THR A 101 -0.03 9.31 0.63
C THR A 101 1.08 8.29 0.58
N CYS A 102 2.17 8.55 1.30
CA CYS A 102 3.41 7.77 1.20
C CYS A 102 4.05 7.61 2.57
N ARG A 103 4.70 6.47 2.82
CA ARG A 103 5.50 6.26 4.05
C ARG A 103 6.84 7.01 4.05
N ASP A 104 7.42 7.23 2.87
CA ASP A 104 8.69 7.95 2.72
C ASP A 104 8.43 9.22 1.90
N PHE A 105 8.17 10.31 2.62
CA PHE A 105 7.83 11.61 2.05
C PHE A 105 8.91 12.09 1.07
N LEU A 106 10.18 12.09 1.47
CA LEU A 106 11.28 12.60 0.65
C LEU A 106 11.46 11.81 -0.65
N LYS A 107 11.27 10.49 -0.58
CA LYS A 107 11.32 9.65 -1.77
C LYS A 107 10.12 9.84 -2.69
N ALA A 108 8.93 9.96 -2.11
CA ALA A 108 7.72 10.27 -2.87
C ALA A 108 7.86 11.60 -3.59
N GLU A 109 8.36 12.63 -2.91
CA GLU A 109 8.63 13.96 -3.45
C GLU A 109 9.61 13.91 -4.61
N ARG A 110 10.76 13.23 -4.45
CA ARG A 110 11.71 13.02 -5.55
C ARG A 110 11.09 12.27 -6.73
N ALA A 111 10.29 11.24 -6.48
CA ALA A 111 9.64 10.46 -7.53
C ALA A 111 8.59 11.28 -8.28
N ALA A 112 7.76 12.04 -7.57
CA ALA A 112 6.75 12.93 -8.14
C ALA A 112 7.38 14.04 -8.99
N LYS A 113 8.39 14.72 -8.45
CA LYS A 113 9.16 15.74 -9.18
C LYS A 113 9.79 15.16 -10.45
N SER A 114 10.40 13.98 -10.36
CA SER A 114 11.00 13.30 -11.52
C SER A 114 9.97 12.83 -12.56
N ALA A 115 8.70 12.67 -12.16
CA ALA A 115 7.61 12.28 -13.06
C ALA A 115 6.81 13.47 -13.61
N GLY A 116 7.14 14.71 -13.20
CA GLY A 116 6.42 15.92 -13.60
C GLY A 116 5.08 16.11 -12.88
N ILE A 117 4.89 15.47 -11.72
CA ILE A 117 3.63 15.52 -10.98
C ILE A 117 3.66 16.70 -10.01
N ALA A 118 2.97 17.78 -10.35
CA ALA A 118 2.73 18.91 -9.43
C ALA A 118 1.55 18.58 -8.50
N LYS A 119 1.77 17.73 -7.49
CA LYS A 119 0.71 17.27 -6.58
C LYS A 119 1.14 17.25 -5.12
N GLU A 120 0.13 17.21 -4.26
CA GLU A 120 0.27 17.17 -2.82
C GLU A 120 0.69 15.77 -2.38
N ILE A 121 1.79 15.71 -1.63
CA ILE A 121 2.32 14.49 -1.05
C ILE A 121 2.18 14.61 0.45
N VAL A 122 1.64 13.59 1.08
CA VAL A 122 1.39 13.56 2.53
C VAL A 122 2.00 12.31 3.12
N SER A 123 2.64 12.44 4.30
CA SER A 123 3.15 11.29 5.03
C SER A 123 2.00 10.43 5.56
N LEU A 124 2.12 9.11 5.43
CA LEU A 124 1.18 8.12 5.99
C LEU A 124 1.86 7.31 7.09
N ASP A 125 2.38 8.00 8.10
CA ASP A 125 3.01 7.35 9.26
C ASP A 125 1.97 6.61 10.12
N SER A 126 0.77 7.18 10.23
CA SER A 126 -0.39 6.58 10.86
C SER A 126 -1.64 6.87 10.03
N VAL A 127 -2.45 5.83 9.79
CA VAL A 127 -3.72 5.95 9.06
C VAL A 127 -4.67 6.92 9.77
N ARG A 128 -4.77 6.84 11.09
CA ARG A 128 -5.68 7.69 11.89
C ARG A 128 -5.25 9.16 11.84
N GLN A 129 -3.97 9.42 12.06
CA GLN A 129 -3.42 10.79 11.98
C GLN A 129 -3.61 11.38 10.58
N PHE A 130 -3.42 10.58 9.53
CA PHE A 130 -3.66 11.02 8.17
C PHE A 130 -5.14 11.42 7.95
N VAL A 131 -6.09 10.61 8.41
CA VAL A 131 -7.52 10.92 8.30
C VAL A 131 -7.88 12.19 9.07
N ASP A 132 -7.34 12.39 10.27
CA ASP A 132 -7.57 13.61 11.04
C ASP A 132 -7.03 14.85 10.31
N ASN A 133 -5.82 14.78 9.78
CA ASN A 133 -5.22 15.87 8.99
C ASN A 133 -6.01 16.13 7.70
N PHE A 134 -6.48 15.06 7.03
CA PHE A 134 -7.33 15.16 5.85
C PHE A 134 -8.61 15.91 6.15
N ARG A 135 -9.30 15.58 7.25
CA ARG A 135 -10.54 16.23 7.67
C ARG A 135 -10.33 17.70 8.03
N GLN A 136 -9.23 18.03 8.70
CA GLN A 136 -8.86 19.40 9.02
C GLN A 136 -8.65 20.27 7.77
N SER A 137 -8.35 19.68 6.61
CA SER A 137 -8.24 20.42 5.35
C SER A 137 -9.59 20.94 4.84
N GLY A 138 -10.72 20.38 5.30
CA GLY A 138 -12.07 20.76 4.89
C GLY A 138 -12.44 20.39 3.44
N ARG A 139 -11.69 19.49 2.81
CA ARG A 139 -11.82 19.17 1.38
C ARG A 139 -12.68 17.91 1.17
N PRO A 140 -13.55 17.87 0.16
CA PRO A 140 -14.40 16.71 -0.12
C PRO A 140 -13.61 15.56 -0.75
N LEU A 141 -13.89 14.33 -0.34
CA LEU A 141 -13.29 13.13 -0.93
C LEU A 141 -14.22 12.52 -1.98
N ASP A 142 -13.79 12.45 -3.25
CA ASP A 142 -14.63 11.89 -4.32
C ASP A 142 -14.23 10.45 -4.64
N VAL A 143 -12.91 10.18 -4.62
CA VAL A 143 -12.35 8.89 -4.99
C VAL A 143 -11.24 8.50 -4.02
N LEU A 144 -11.29 7.28 -3.50
CA LEU A 144 -10.22 6.64 -2.74
C LEU A 144 -9.60 5.50 -3.56
N VAL A 145 -8.28 5.49 -3.73
CA VAL A 145 -7.52 4.44 -4.41
C VAL A 145 -6.51 3.81 -3.45
N CYS A 146 -6.85 2.62 -2.97
CA CYS A 146 -6.04 1.75 -2.12
C CYS A 146 -5.10 0.88 -2.99
N ASN A 147 -3.96 1.46 -3.38
CA ASN A 147 -3.00 0.84 -4.30
C ASN A 147 -1.70 0.36 -3.61
N ALA A 148 -1.37 0.85 -2.42
CA ALA A 148 -0.11 0.53 -1.75
C ALA A 148 0.06 -0.99 -1.57
N ALA A 149 1.24 -1.52 -1.85
CA ALA A 149 1.53 -2.92 -1.61
C ALA A 149 3.00 -3.16 -1.23
N VAL A 150 3.20 -4.13 -0.35
CA VAL A 150 4.48 -4.76 0.00
C VAL A 150 4.43 -6.20 -0.50
N TYR A 151 5.48 -6.61 -1.19
CA TYR A 151 5.67 -7.96 -1.71
C TYR A 151 7.11 -8.38 -1.43
N LEU A 152 7.27 -9.41 -0.58
CA LEU A 152 8.58 -9.88 -0.10
C LEU A 152 8.78 -11.37 -0.41
N PRO A 153 8.89 -11.76 -1.70
CA PRO A 153 8.89 -13.18 -2.09
C PRO A 153 10.10 -13.97 -1.58
N THR A 154 11.22 -13.30 -1.31
CA THR A 154 12.46 -13.93 -0.84
C THR A 154 12.64 -13.86 0.67
N ALA A 155 11.67 -13.29 1.40
CA ALA A 155 11.71 -13.26 2.87
C ALA A 155 11.51 -14.68 3.41
N ARG A 156 12.48 -15.14 4.21
CA ARG A 156 12.42 -16.44 4.90
C ARG A 156 11.77 -16.34 6.27
N GLU A 157 11.85 -15.17 6.88
CA GLU A 157 11.27 -14.86 8.18
C GLU A 157 10.26 -13.72 8.04
N PRO A 158 9.18 -13.71 8.83
CA PRO A 158 8.22 -12.62 8.83
C PRO A 158 8.87 -11.32 9.32
N THR A 159 8.37 -10.21 8.79
CA THR A 159 8.63 -8.87 9.33
C THR A 159 7.28 -8.26 9.71
N TYR A 160 7.27 -7.31 10.65
CA TYR A 160 6.04 -6.82 11.25
C TYR A 160 5.85 -5.32 11.04
N THR A 161 4.60 -4.87 11.00
CA THR A 161 4.23 -3.45 11.11
C THR A 161 4.53 -2.94 12.53
N ALA A 162 4.41 -1.61 12.72
CA ALA A 162 4.51 -1.02 14.06
C ALA A 162 3.46 -1.58 15.04
N ASP A 163 2.29 -1.97 14.52
CA ASP A 163 1.20 -2.59 15.28
C ASP A 163 1.37 -4.11 15.51
N GLY A 164 2.46 -4.71 15.03
CA GLY A 164 2.77 -6.12 15.25
C GLY A 164 2.13 -7.13 14.27
N PHE A 165 1.51 -6.67 13.17
CA PHE A 165 0.97 -7.55 12.14
C PHE A 165 2.04 -7.94 11.12
N GLU A 166 1.98 -9.12 10.52
CA GLU A 166 2.83 -9.47 9.36
C GLU A 166 2.76 -8.37 8.29
N LEU A 167 3.92 -7.92 7.81
CA LEU A 167 4.08 -6.68 7.07
C LEU A 167 3.26 -6.63 5.77
N SER A 168 3.18 -7.73 5.03
CA SER A 168 2.44 -7.80 3.76
C SER A 168 0.94 -7.69 4.00
N VAL A 169 0.37 -8.49 4.90
CA VAL A 169 -1.06 -8.45 5.24
C VAL A 169 -1.41 -7.13 5.94
N GLY A 170 -0.58 -6.71 6.90
CA GLY A 170 -0.73 -5.44 7.63
C GLY A 170 -0.74 -4.23 6.70
N THR A 171 0.15 -4.19 5.71
CA THR A 171 0.21 -3.07 4.75
C THR A 171 -0.89 -3.17 3.69
N ASN A 172 -1.03 -4.33 3.05
CA ASN A 172 -1.81 -4.47 1.82
C ASN A 172 -3.32 -4.56 2.06
N HIS A 173 -3.70 -5.13 3.23
CA HIS A 173 -5.08 -5.38 3.63
C HIS A 173 -5.46 -4.52 4.85
N LEU A 174 -4.91 -4.76 6.04
CA LEU A 174 -5.38 -4.10 7.27
C LEU A 174 -5.25 -2.58 7.25
N GLY A 175 -4.15 -2.04 6.70
CA GLY A 175 -3.96 -0.61 6.52
C GLY A 175 -4.97 0.01 5.54
N HIS A 176 -5.25 -0.68 4.43
CA HIS A 176 -6.29 -0.24 3.48
C HIS A 176 -7.70 -0.38 4.05
N PHE A 177 -7.97 -1.46 4.80
CA PHE A 177 -9.24 -1.70 5.46
C PHE A 177 -9.57 -0.56 6.43
N LEU A 178 -8.63 -0.25 7.35
CA LEU A 178 -8.79 0.85 8.30
C LEU A 178 -8.98 2.20 7.58
N LEU A 179 -8.14 2.51 6.58
CA LEU A 179 -8.23 3.75 5.81
C LEU A 179 -9.60 3.89 5.12
N SER A 180 -10.05 2.81 4.49
CA SER A 180 -11.31 2.76 3.74
C SER A 180 -12.52 2.90 4.67
N ARG A 181 -12.50 2.26 5.85
CA ARG A 181 -13.57 2.36 6.85
C ARG A 181 -13.64 3.77 7.43
N LEU A 182 -12.51 4.38 7.75
CA LEU A 182 -12.47 5.74 8.32
C LEU A 182 -12.93 6.80 7.31
N LEU A 183 -12.55 6.68 6.04
CA LEU A 183 -12.89 7.66 4.99
C LEU A 183 -14.24 7.40 4.29
N LEU A 184 -14.98 6.36 4.68
CA LEU A 184 -16.28 6.05 4.07
C LEU A 184 -17.27 7.20 4.26
N GLU A 185 -17.30 7.82 5.44
CA GLU A 185 -18.16 8.98 5.72
C GLU A 185 -17.75 10.20 4.88
N ASP A 186 -16.44 10.42 4.74
CA ASP A 186 -15.87 11.51 3.94
C ASP A 186 -16.21 11.34 2.44
N LEU A 187 -16.19 10.10 1.92
CA LEU A 187 -16.70 9.78 0.59
C LEU A 187 -18.21 10.07 0.50
N ASN A 188 -19.00 9.60 1.46
CA ASN A 188 -20.46 9.75 1.42
C ASN A 188 -20.89 11.22 1.38
N LYS A 189 -20.18 12.09 2.11
CA LYS A 189 -20.39 13.54 2.17
C LYS A 189 -20.06 14.30 0.88
N SER A 190 -19.31 13.71 -0.05
CA SER A 190 -19.01 14.36 -1.33
C SER A 190 -20.27 14.49 -2.18
N ASP A 191 -20.42 15.68 -2.79
CA ASP A 191 -21.46 16.03 -3.76
C ASP A 191 -21.09 15.61 -5.19
N TYR A 192 -19.94 14.97 -5.38
CA TYR A 192 -19.51 14.49 -6.69
C TYR A 192 -20.44 13.36 -7.19
N PRO A 193 -20.97 13.43 -8.43
CA PRO A 193 -21.98 12.47 -8.91
C PRO A 193 -21.53 11.00 -8.98
N SER A 194 -20.21 10.74 -9.01
CA SER A 194 -19.67 9.39 -9.15
C SER A 194 -18.55 9.18 -8.15
N LYS A 195 -18.90 8.69 -6.96
CA LYS A 195 -17.99 8.44 -5.84
C LYS A 195 -17.43 7.02 -5.89
N TRP A 196 -16.13 6.85 -5.71
CA TRP A 196 -15.47 5.56 -5.91
C TRP A 196 -14.54 5.19 -4.77
N LEU A 197 -14.59 3.93 -4.35
CA LEU A 197 -13.59 3.31 -3.49
C LEU A 197 -13.00 2.11 -4.23
N ILE A 198 -11.74 2.23 -4.60
CA ILE A 198 -11.01 1.26 -5.41
C ILE A 198 -9.94 0.59 -4.55
N ILE A 199 -9.97 -0.74 -4.45
CA ILE A 199 -8.93 -1.52 -3.77
C ILE A 199 -8.21 -2.42 -4.78
N VAL A 200 -6.89 -2.23 -4.93
CA VAL A 200 -6.11 -2.98 -5.91
C VAL A 200 -5.93 -4.45 -5.45
N GLY A 201 -6.59 -5.34 -6.18
CA GLY A 201 -6.50 -6.79 -6.05
C GLY A 201 -5.29 -7.36 -6.80
N SER A 202 -5.34 -8.65 -7.12
CA SER A 202 -4.33 -9.27 -8.00
C SER A 202 -4.80 -10.62 -8.53
N ILE A 203 -4.52 -10.91 -9.81
CA ILE A 203 -4.74 -12.26 -10.37
C ILE A 203 -3.95 -13.33 -9.62
N THR A 204 -2.84 -12.98 -8.97
CA THR A 204 -2.05 -13.97 -8.22
C THR A 204 -2.76 -14.45 -6.95
N GLY A 205 -3.69 -13.67 -6.41
CA GLY A 205 -4.60 -14.11 -5.35
C GLY A 205 -5.79 -14.91 -5.89
N ASN A 206 -6.09 -14.79 -7.19
CA ASN A 206 -7.24 -15.41 -7.81
C ASN A 206 -6.89 -16.79 -8.41
N THR A 207 -7.18 -17.86 -7.66
CA THR A 207 -6.73 -19.24 -7.93
C THR A 207 -7.35 -19.90 -9.17
N ASN A 208 -8.29 -19.25 -9.84
CA ASN A 208 -8.83 -19.68 -11.15
C ASN A 208 -8.02 -19.12 -12.33
N THR A 209 -6.98 -18.31 -12.10
CA THR A 209 -6.09 -17.77 -13.14
C THR A 209 -4.80 -18.56 -13.25
N LEU A 210 -4.09 -18.47 -14.40
CA LEU A 210 -2.77 -19.09 -14.56
C LEU A 210 -1.78 -18.62 -13.48
N ALA A 211 -1.75 -17.31 -13.20
CA ALA A 211 -0.84 -16.73 -12.21
C ALA A 211 -1.20 -17.11 -10.76
N GLY A 212 -2.50 -17.22 -10.44
CA GLY A 212 -2.97 -17.69 -9.14
C GLY A 212 -2.72 -19.18 -8.90
N ASN A 213 -2.59 -19.97 -9.97
CA ASN A 213 -2.26 -21.40 -9.89
C ASN A 213 -0.78 -21.69 -9.68
N VAL A 214 0.13 -20.73 -9.92
CA VAL A 214 1.56 -20.89 -9.61
C VAL A 214 1.73 -21.01 -8.09
N PRO A 215 2.33 -22.09 -7.54
CA PRO A 215 2.53 -22.22 -6.10
C PRO A 215 3.46 -21.13 -5.51
N PRO A 216 3.32 -20.79 -4.22
CA PRO A 216 2.22 -21.19 -3.33
C PRO A 216 0.92 -20.52 -3.75
N LYS A 217 -0.21 -21.24 -3.67
CA LYS A 217 -1.54 -20.68 -3.98
C LYS A 217 -2.07 -19.89 -2.78
N ALA A 218 -2.90 -18.89 -3.05
CA ALA A 218 -3.64 -18.24 -1.97
C ALA A 218 -4.57 -19.26 -1.31
N ASN A 219 -4.58 -19.27 0.02
CA ASN A 219 -5.46 -20.10 0.83
C ASN A 219 -5.51 -19.51 2.22
N LEU A 220 -6.67 -18.99 2.61
CA LEU A 220 -6.85 -18.34 3.91
C LEU A 220 -7.21 -19.33 5.03
N GLY A 221 -7.43 -20.60 4.69
CA GLY A 221 -7.75 -21.65 5.65
C GLY A 221 -8.99 -21.34 6.48
N ASP A 222 -8.88 -21.59 7.78
CA ASP A 222 -9.90 -21.28 8.80
C ASP A 222 -9.70 -19.89 9.43
N LEU A 223 -8.82 -19.05 8.87
CA LEU A 223 -8.49 -17.71 9.34
C LEU A 223 -7.86 -17.66 10.74
N ARG A 224 -7.41 -18.79 11.31
CA ARG A 224 -6.92 -18.82 12.71
C ARG A 224 -5.73 -17.88 12.95
N GLY A 225 -4.88 -17.68 11.94
CA GLY A 225 -3.73 -16.79 12.06
C GLY A 225 -4.12 -15.32 11.99
N LEU A 226 -5.10 -14.99 11.14
CA LEU A 226 -5.72 -13.67 11.13
C LEU A 226 -6.43 -13.39 12.46
N ALA A 227 -7.25 -14.32 12.95
CA ALA A 227 -7.93 -14.21 14.25
C ALA A 227 -6.94 -14.07 15.43
N GLY A 228 -5.77 -14.69 15.34
CA GLY A 228 -4.70 -14.59 16.34
C GLY A 228 -3.80 -13.35 16.23
N GLY A 229 -4.03 -12.48 15.24
CA GLY A 229 -3.36 -11.19 15.10
C GLY A 229 -2.05 -11.20 14.33
N LEU A 230 -1.75 -12.25 13.54
CA LEU A 230 -0.64 -12.27 12.57
C LEU A 230 0.75 -11.92 13.12
N ASN A 231 0.96 -12.09 14.43
CA ASN A 231 2.16 -11.60 15.14
C ASN A 231 3.24 -12.67 15.31
N GLY A 232 3.00 -13.91 14.85
CA GLY A 232 3.90 -15.05 15.02
C GLY A 232 4.10 -15.55 16.46
N LEU A 233 3.54 -14.85 17.46
CA LEU A 233 3.68 -15.19 18.88
C LEU A 233 2.49 -16.02 19.38
N ASN A 234 1.25 -15.61 19.03
CA ASN A 234 0.03 -16.23 19.53
C ASN A 234 -0.43 -17.42 18.68
N THR A 235 -0.26 -17.31 17.36
CA THR A 235 -0.69 -18.33 16.39
C THR A 235 0.32 -18.48 15.27
N SER A 236 0.31 -17.56 14.31
CA SER A 236 1.13 -17.58 13.10
C SER A 236 1.21 -16.17 12.51
N ALA A 237 2.20 -15.93 11.67
CA ALA A 237 2.27 -14.74 10.80
C ALA A 237 1.41 -14.89 9.52
N MET A 238 0.89 -16.08 9.22
CA MET A 238 0.07 -16.37 8.04
C MET A 238 -1.42 -16.43 8.38
N ILE A 239 -2.29 -16.00 7.46
CA ILE A 239 -3.75 -15.94 7.69
C ILE A 239 -4.35 -17.30 8.06
N ASP A 240 -3.92 -18.37 7.39
CA ASP A 240 -4.37 -19.74 7.59
C ASP A 240 -3.79 -20.44 8.83
N GLY A 241 -2.85 -19.80 9.54
CA GLY A 241 -2.15 -20.40 10.66
C GLY A 241 -0.91 -21.23 10.29
N GLY A 242 -0.53 -21.31 9.01
CA GLY A 242 0.60 -22.11 8.53
C GLY A 242 1.98 -21.50 8.79
N SER A 243 3.03 -22.11 8.22
CA SER A 243 4.39 -21.56 8.25
C SER A 243 4.54 -20.37 7.30
N PHE A 244 5.37 -19.39 7.67
CA PHE A 244 5.54 -18.16 6.89
C PHE A 244 6.09 -18.44 5.48
N ASP A 245 5.44 -17.84 4.48
CA ASP A 245 5.90 -17.74 3.10
C ASP A 245 5.54 -16.35 2.56
N GLY A 246 6.55 -15.54 2.25
CA GLY A 246 6.34 -14.16 1.82
C GLY A 246 5.60 -14.02 0.47
N THR A 247 5.67 -15.03 -0.39
CA THR A 247 4.89 -15.06 -1.64
C THR A 247 3.42 -15.36 -1.35
N LYS A 248 3.16 -16.36 -0.49
CA LYS A 248 1.80 -16.71 -0.04
C LYS A 248 1.16 -15.55 0.71
N ALA A 249 1.87 -14.90 1.63
CA ALA A 249 1.36 -13.77 2.43
C ALA A 249 0.86 -12.63 1.55
N TYR A 250 1.60 -12.29 0.48
CA TYR A 250 1.15 -11.32 -0.51
C TYR A 250 -0.13 -11.76 -1.22
N LYS A 251 -0.19 -13.00 -1.71
CA LYS A 251 -1.37 -13.52 -2.42
C LYS A 251 -2.61 -13.56 -1.52
N ASP A 252 -2.46 -14.04 -0.29
CA ASP A 252 -3.49 -14.05 0.74
C ASP A 252 -3.99 -12.62 1.02
N SER A 253 -3.08 -11.65 1.18
CA SER A 253 -3.46 -10.23 1.35
C SER A 253 -4.28 -9.66 0.19
N LYS A 254 -4.03 -10.15 -1.06
CA LYS A 254 -4.79 -9.73 -2.24
C LYS A 254 -6.17 -10.40 -2.32
N VAL A 255 -6.34 -11.61 -1.77
CA VAL A 255 -7.67 -12.20 -1.57
C VAL A 255 -8.46 -11.39 -0.55
N CYS A 256 -7.86 -11.01 0.57
CA CYS A 256 -8.51 -10.14 1.56
C CYS A 256 -8.96 -8.80 0.98
N ASN A 257 -8.19 -8.20 0.05
CA ASN A 257 -8.62 -7.00 -0.67
C ASN A 257 -9.88 -7.22 -1.52
N MET A 258 -10.00 -8.38 -2.19
CA MET A 258 -11.18 -8.71 -2.99
C MET A 258 -12.40 -8.94 -2.10
N PHE A 259 -12.25 -9.66 -0.99
CA PHE A 259 -13.29 -9.82 0.03
C PHE A 259 -13.72 -8.49 0.65
N THR A 260 -12.77 -7.64 1.01
CA THR A 260 -13.06 -6.32 1.58
C THR A 260 -13.91 -5.50 0.62
N MET A 261 -13.58 -5.50 -0.67
CA MET A 261 -14.37 -4.80 -1.69
C MET A 261 -15.79 -5.37 -1.81
N GLN A 262 -15.95 -6.69 -1.86
CA GLN A 262 -17.27 -7.33 -1.90
C GLN A 262 -18.12 -6.94 -0.68
N GLU A 263 -17.53 -6.95 0.52
CA GLU A 263 -18.23 -6.58 1.74
C GLU A 263 -18.56 -5.09 1.78
N PHE A 264 -17.69 -4.20 1.28
CA PHE A 264 -18.02 -2.79 1.12
C PHE A 264 -19.24 -2.60 0.20
N HIS A 265 -19.25 -3.28 -0.96
CA HIS A 265 -20.39 -3.25 -1.86
C HIS A 265 -21.67 -3.74 -1.17
N ARG A 266 -21.62 -4.94 -0.58
CA ARG A 266 -22.77 -5.57 0.09
C ARG A 266 -23.31 -4.73 1.24
N ARG A 267 -22.44 -4.08 2.02
CA ARG A 267 -22.82 -3.34 3.24
C ARG A 267 -23.23 -1.90 2.98
N TYR A 268 -22.70 -1.23 1.95
CA TYR A 268 -22.84 0.23 1.81
C TYR A 268 -23.26 0.73 0.44
N HIS A 269 -23.23 -0.07 -0.63
CA HIS A 269 -23.50 0.44 -1.97
C HIS A 269 -24.92 1.00 -2.10
N GLU A 270 -25.93 0.25 -1.64
CA GLU A 270 -27.33 0.63 -1.75
C GLU A 270 -27.65 1.93 -0.99
N GLU A 271 -27.07 2.10 0.20
CA GLU A 271 -27.32 3.28 1.04
C GLU A 271 -26.58 4.54 0.54
N THR A 272 -25.34 4.37 0.08
CA THR A 272 -24.44 5.51 -0.20
C THR A 272 -24.34 5.89 -1.68
N GLY A 273 -24.73 4.98 -2.58
CA GLY A 273 -24.48 5.11 -4.02
C GLY A 273 -23.00 5.09 -4.41
N ILE A 274 -22.08 4.84 -3.47
CA ILE A 274 -20.64 4.76 -3.76
C ILE A 274 -20.36 3.49 -4.57
N THR A 275 -19.58 3.62 -5.64
CA THR A 275 -19.08 2.49 -6.42
C THR A 275 -17.87 1.89 -5.74
N PHE A 276 -17.97 0.63 -5.33
CA PHE A 276 -16.88 -0.14 -4.77
C PHE A 276 -16.35 -1.09 -5.83
N ALA A 277 -15.05 -1.02 -6.11
CA ALA A 277 -14.45 -1.82 -7.18
C ALA A 277 -13.08 -2.36 -6.77
N SER A 278 -12.75 -3.57 -7.23
CA SER A 278 -11.39 -4.08 -7.16
C SER A 278 -10.85 -4.18 -8.57
N LEU A 279 -9.55 -3.91 -8.73
CA LEU A 279 -8.92 -3.94 -10.04
C LEU A 279 -7.57 -4.66 -10.01
N TYR A 280 -7.25 -5.31 -11.13
CA TYR A 280 -5.90 -5.77 -11.43
C TYR A 280 -5.42 -5.13 -12.74
N PRO A 281 -4.44 -4.21 -12.68
CA PRO A 281 -4.04 -3.41 -13.83
C PRO A 281 -3.12 -4.16 -14.83
N GLY A 282 -2.96 -5.48 -14.69
CA GLY A 282 -2.02 -6.27 -15.49
C GLY A 282 -0.62 -6.37 -14.88
N CYS A 283 0.24 -7.17 -15.50
CA CYS A 283 1.65 -7.25 -15.14
C CYS A 283 2.36 -6.02 -15.72
N ILE A 284 2.48 -4.95 -14.93
CA ILE A 284 3.06 -3.68 -15.37
C ILE A 284 4.59 -3.84 -15.48
N ALA A 285 5.06 -4.30 -16.66
CA ALA A 285 6.48 -4.24 -17.01
C ALA A 285 6.83 -2.90 -17.69
N THR A 286 5.95 -2.35 -18.53
CA THR A 286 6.22 -1.14 -19.36
C THR A 286 4.97 -0.45 -19.93
N THR A 287 3.74 -0.76 -19.48
CA THR A 287 2.52 -0.35 -20.21
C THR A 287 2.02 1.06 -19.89
N GLY A 288 1.61 1.77 -20.95
CA GLY A 288 0.91 3.06 -20.91
C GLY A 288 -0.53 2.90 -20.42
N LEU A 289 -0.67 2.68 -19.10
CA LEU A 289 -1.95 2.77 -18.40
C LEU A 289 -2.57 4.15 -18.71
N PHE A 290 -3.85 4.16 -19.07
CA PHE A 290 -4.69 5.31 -19.45
C PHE A 290 -4.51 5.84 -20.90
N ARG A 291 -5.08 5.13 -21.88
CA ARG A 291 -5.59 5.78 -23.10
C ARG A 291 -6.97 6.36 -22.79
N GLU A 292 -7.29 7.53 -23.34
CA GLU A 292 -8.36 8.48 -22.97
C GLU A 292 -9.83 8.01 -23.11
N HIS A 293 -10.14 6.73 -22.94
CA HIS A 293 -11.53 6.25 -22.89
C HIS A 293 -11.83 5.68 -21.50
N ILE A 294 -12.67 6.39 -20.75
CA ILE A 294 -13.35 5.79 -19.59
C ILE A 294 -14.32 4.78 -20.20
N ASP A 295 -14.00 3.50 -20.06
CA ASP A 295 -14.90 2.43 -20.47
C ASP A 295 -16.20 2.55 -19.65
N PRO A 296 -17.36 2.82 -20.29
CA PRO A 296 -18.62 3.02 -19.57
C PRO A 296 -18.99 1.84 -18.66
N SER A 297 -18.48 0.64 -18.95
CA SER A 297 -18.69 -0.55 -18.14
C SER A 297 -18.10 -0.45 -16.74
N LEU A 298 -17.05 0.36 -16.53
CA LEU A 298 -16.34 0.46 -15.24
C LEU A 298 -17.18 1.02 -14.09
N THR A 299 -18.38 1.53 -14.38
CA THR A 299 -19.30 2.12 -13.40
C THR A 299 -19.98 1.11 -12.47
N LYS A 300 -19.95 -0.19 -12.80
CA LYS A 300 -20.59 -1.25 -12.02
C LYS A 300 -19.84 -1.50 -10.69
N SER A 301 -20.58 -1.40 -9.58
CA SER A 301 -20.10 -1.69 -8.21
C SER A 301 -20.06 -3.19 -7.93
N GLY A 302 -19.20 -3.62 -7.01
CA GLY A 302 -19.05 -5.03 -6.62
C GLY A 302 -18.23 -5.89 -7.58
N VAL A 303 -17.57 -5.28 -8.57
CA VAL A 303 -16.89 -5.98 -9.66
C VAL A 303 -15.37 -6.05 -9.48
N TYR A 304 -14.77 -7.17 -9.88
CA TYR A 304 -13.33 -7.32 -10.04
C TYR A 304 -12.92 -7.10 -11.50
N TRP A 305 -12.39 -5.92 -11.79
CA TRP A 305 -11.97 -5.52 -13.13
C TRP A 305 -10.57 -6.02 -13.47
N SER A 306 -10.37 -6.49 -14.69
CA SER A 306 -9.05 -6.89 -15.20
C SER A 306 -8.83 -6.40 -16.63
N TRP A 307 -7.55 -6.32 -17.00
CA TRP A 307 -7.07 -5.98 -18.33
C TRP A 307 -6.00 -6.97 -18.77
N ASN A 308 -5.92 -7.18 -20.07
CA ASN A 308 -4.75 -7.76 -20.72
C ASN A 308 -4.25 -6.80 -21.81
N ALA A 309 -3.08 -7.07 -22.40
CA ALA A 309 -2.48 -6.17 -23.38
C ALA A 309 -3.32 -5.98 -24.67
N ALA A 310 -4.32 -6.83 -24.90
CA ALA A 310 -5.09 -6.91 -26.14
C ALA A 310 -6.60 -6.63 -25.97
N SER A 311 -7.10 -6.40 -24.76
CA SER A 311 -8.54 -6.24 -24.49
C SER A 311 -8.89 -4.91 -23.84
N ALA A 312 -10.12 -4.46 -24.07
CA ALA A 312 -10.79 -3.53 -23.17
C ALA A 312 -10.88 -4.13 -21.74
N SER A 313 -11.33 -3.33 -20.78
CA SER A 313 -11.67 -3.82 -19.45
C SER A 313 -12.69 -4.95 -19.53
N PHE A 314 -12.59 -5.91 -18.63
CA PHE A 314 -13.62 -6.93 -18.46
C PHE A 314 -13.82 -7.29 -16.99
N GLU A 315 -15.05 -7.68 -16.65
CA GLU A 315 -15.39 -8.27 -15.36
C GLU A 315 -14.78 -9.67 -15.27
N ASN A 316 -13.84 -9.84 -14.35
CA ASN A 316 -13.11 -11.08 -14.17
C ASN A 316 -13.79 -11.94 -13.10
N GLN A 317 -13.93 -13.24 -13.37
CA GLN A 317 -14.50 -14.18 -12.40
C GLN A 317 -13.55 -14.37 -11.23
N LEU A 318 -14.08 -14.33 -10.02
CA LEU A 318 -13.36 -14.68 -8.81
C LEU A 318 -13.30 -16.19 -8.63
N SER A 319 -12.21 -16.69 -8.04
CA SER A 319 -12.03 -18.09 -7.71
C SER A 319 -12.92 -18.47 -6.54
N GLN A 320 -13.13 -19.77 -6.32
CA GLN A 320 -13.90 -20.26 -5.17
C GLN A 320 -13.40 -19.68 -3.84
N GLU A 321 -12.08 -19.57 -3.65
CA GLU A 321 -11.49 -18.96 -2.45
C GLU A 321 -11.82 -17.47 -2.33
N ALA A 322 -11.87 -16.72 -3.45
CA ALA A 322 -12.12 -15.28 -3.46
C ALA A 322 -13.61 -14.90 -3.62
N SER A 323 -14.50 -15.87 -3.82
CA SER A 323 -15.95 -15.69 -3.93
C SER A 323 -16.73 -16.25 -2.74
N ASP A 324 -16.05 -16.75 -1.71
CA ASP A 324 -16.64 -17.30 -0.49
C ASP A 324 -17.19 -16.18 0.40
N ALA A 325 -18.51 -15.97 0.37
CA ALA A 325 -19.18 -14.88 1.08
C ALA A 325 -19.10 -14.99 2.61
N ASP A 326 -19.20 -16.21 3.16
CA ASP A 326 -19.10 -16.44 4.61
C ASP A 326 -17.69 -16.12 5.11
N LYS A 327 -16.67 -16.50 4.32
CA LYS A 327 -15.28 -16.17 4.62
C LYS A 327 -15.01 -14.67 4.46
N ALA A 328 -15.60 -14.02 3.46
CA ALA A 328 -15.52 -12.56 3.30
C ALA A 328 -16.08 -11.82 4.52
N CYS A 329 -17.25 -12.25 5.03
CA CYS A 329 -17.84 -11.69 6.26
C CYS A 329 -16.94 -11.88 7.49
N LYS A 330 -16.36 -13.08 7.68
CA LYS A 330 -15.43 -13.35 8.79
C LYS A 330 -14.16 -12.51 8.69
N VAL A 331 -13.59 -12.37 7.49
CA VAL A 331 -12.41 -11.51 7.25
C VAL A 331 -12.73 -10.06 7.62
N TRP A 332 -13.93 -9.57 7.29
CA TRP A 332 -14.38 -8.23 7.68
C TRP A 332 -14.41 -8.05 9.20
N GLU A 333 -15.13 -8.93 9.91
CA GLU A 333 -15.30 -8.85 11.38
C GLU A 333 -13.97 -8.94 12.13
N ILE A 334 -13.10 -9.87 11.73
CA ILE A 334 -11.77 -9.99 12.32
C ILE A 334 -10.95 -8.73 12.03
N SER A 335 -11.05 -8.17 10.83
CA SER A 335 -10.33 -6.93 10.47
C SER A 335 -10.82 -5.73 11.27
N GLU A 336 -12.12 -5.60 11.57
CA GLU A 336 -12.63 -4.56 12.47
C GLU A 336 -12.04 -4.70 13.87
N LYS A 337 -11.97 -5.93 14.41
CA LYS A 337 -11.34 -6.18 15.72
C LYS A 337 -9.85 -5.82 15.72
N LEU A 338 -9.09 -6.28 14.73
CA LEU A 338 -7.64 -6.05 14.66
C LEU A 338 -7.29 -4.57 14.44
N THR A 339 -8.14 -3.83 13.75
CA THR A 339 -7.91 -2.41 13.47
C THR A 339 -8.51 -1.47 14.54
N GLY A 340 -9.20 -2.02 15.56
CA GLY A 340 -9.82 -1.26 16.63
C GLY A 340 -11.02 -0.44 16.14
N LEU A 341 -11.86 -1.05 15.31
CA LEU A 341 -13.15 -0.50 14.83
C LEU A 341 -14.36 -1.24 15.41
N ALA A 342 -14.16 -2.42 16.01
CA ALA A 342 -15.20 -3.24 16.64
C ALA A 342 -15.52 -2.84 18.08
#